data_AF-A0A660N121-F1
#
_entry.id   AF-A0A660N121-F1
#
_cell.length_a   1.000
_cell.length_b   1.000
_cell.length_c   1.000
_cell.angle_alpha   90.00
_cell.angle_beta   90.00
_cell.angle_gamma   90.00
#
_symmetry.space_group_name_H-M   'P 1'
#
loop_
_entity.id
_entity.type
_entity.pdbx_description
1 polymer ?
#
loop_
_entity_poly.entity_id
_entity_poly.type
_entity_poly.pdbx_seq_one_letter_code
_entity_poly.pdbx_strand_id
1 'polypeptide(L)'
;ALPVGVLKTFFSRSDLRNHRKILIVDNLVAYTGSFNLIDPRHFKQDAGVGEWVDMMMRCRGTVVLEMAAVFYADVAVEADEHLAEVRQEIEKLDDKIPELLALKRQSGTAVAQVIPSAPDQSDPVIYETIVCAIHAAKTRVTITTPYFVPDELLLTALTTAAKRGVDVVLILPEKVDSFLVRWASRAYYPKLLAAGVKIALFHGGLLHAKTLVVDGDYALFGTVNMDMRSFFLNLEISLAIYDAPVVREISRAQKAYLRDSRYISVKRWQKRERIWGLVENTVRLFSPLL
;
A
#
# COMPACT_ATOMS: atom_id res chain seq x y z
N ALA A 1 -19.53 -8.97 -3.07
CA ALA A 1 -19.54 -7.56 -3.51
C ALA A 1 -20.98 -7.08 -3.53
N LEU A 2 -21.29 -5.91 -2.95
CA LEU A 2 -22.60 -5.30 -3.12
C LEU A 2 -22.85 -5.05 -4.61
N PRO A 3 -24.08 -5.27 -5.13
CA PRO A 3 -24.36 -5.12 -6.54
C PRO A 3 -24.22 -3.66 -6.97
N VAL A 4 -23.14 -3.37 -7.70
CA VAL A 4 -22.91 -2.05 -8.32
C VAL A 4 -23.64 -2.04 -9.66
N GLY A 5 -24.85 -1.50 -9.68
CA GLY A 5 -25.60 -1.25 -10.91
C GLY A 5 -25.18 0.07 -11.54
N VAL A 6 -25.10 0.12 -12.88
CA VAL A 6 -24.71 1.33 -13.65
C VAL A 6 -25.54 2.56 -13.28
N LEU A 7 -26.82 2.37 -12.94
CA LEU A 7 -27.72 3.44 -12.49
C LEU A 7 -27.40 3.94 -11.07
N LYS A 8 -26.90 3.08 -10.17
CA LYS A 8 -26.50 3.49 -8.80
C LYS A 8 -25.23 4.34 -8.81
N THR A 9 -24.36 4.18 -9.80
CA THR A 9 -23.13 4.98 -9.95
C THR A 9 -23.40 6.47 -10.19
N PHE A 10 -24.58 6.85 -10.69
CA PHE A 10 -24.98 8.26 -10.83
C PHE A 10 -25.49 8.90 -9.52
N PHE A 11 -25.86 8.09 -8.52
CA PHE A 11 -26.47 8.57 -7.26
C PHE A 11 -25.68 8.14 -6.02
N SER A 12 -24.61 7.36 -6.17
CA SER A 12 -23.76 6.86 -5.10
C SER A 12 -22.33 6.75 -5.61
N ARG A 13 -21.36 7.22 -4.81
CA ARG A 13 -19.92 7.07 -5.10
C ARG A 13 -19.46 5.63 -4.90
N SER A 14 -19.93 4.74 -5.79
CA SER A 14 -19.56 3.30 -5.81
C SER A 14 -18.09 3.03 -6.12
N ASP A 15 -17.36 4.07 -6.50
CA ASP A 15 -15.92 4.10 -6.72
C ASP A 15 -15.11 4.16 -5.41
N LEU A 16 -15.70 4.65 -4.30
CA LEU A 16 -15.02 4.67 -2.99
C LEU A 16 -15.06 3.32 -2.33
N ARG A 17 -13.95 2.97 -1.69
CA ARG A 17 -13.83 1.72 -0.95
C ARG A 17 -13.06 1.94 0.32
N ASN A 18 -13.55 1.38 1.41
CA ASN A 18 -12.71 1.17 2.57
C ASN A 18 -11.71 0.05 2.26
N HIS A 19 -10.45 0.43 2.04
CA HIS A 19 -9.37 -0.50 1.74
C HIS A 19 -8.45 -0.72 2.95
N ARG A 20 -8.78 -0.13 4.09
CA ARG A 20 -8.08 -0.32 5.36
C ARG A 20 -8.32 -1.72 5.89
N LYS A 21 -7.30 -2.30 6.51
CA LYS A 21 -7.35 -3.60 7.19
C LYS A 21 -6.84 -3.36 8.60
N ILE A 22 -7.77 -3.25 9.55
CA ILE A 22 -7.48 -2.90 10.93
C ILE A 22 -8.16 -3.94 11.81
N LEU A 23 -7.41 -4.56 12.71
CA LEU A 23 -7.93 -5.41 13.78
C LEU A 23 -7.43 -4.84 15.11
N ILE A 24 -8.33 -4.54 16.03
CA ILE A 24 -7.99 -4.05 17.37
C ILE A 24 -8.51 -5.04 18.40
N VAL A 25 -7.67 -5.40 19.35
CA VAL A 25 -7.98 -6.29 20.46
C VAL A 25 -7.83 -5.51 21.76
N ASP A 26 -8.94 -5.32 22.46
CA ASP A 26 -9.04 -4.65 23.77
C ASP A 26 -8.41 -3.26 23.84
N ASN A 27 -8.25 -2.58 22.69
CA ASN A 27 -7.45 -1.37 22.56
C ASN A 27 -5.98 -1.54 23.02
N LEU A 28 -5.46 -2.75 23.17
CA LEU A 28 -4.10 -3.04 23.64
C LEU A 28 -3.16 -3.52 22.52
N VAL A 29 -3.71 -4.27 21.57
CA VAL A 29 -2.99 -4.81 20.41
C VAL A 29 -3.75 -4.40 19.15
N ALA A 30 -3.03 -3.99 18.11
CA ALA A 30 -3.61 -3.81 16.79
C ALA A 30 -2.83 -4.58 15.73
N TYR A 31 -3.52 -4.92 14.64
CA TYR A 31 -2.91 -5.42 13.43
C TYR A 31 -3.34 -4.57 12.25
N THR A 32 -2.39 -4.28 11.37
CA THR A 32 -2.64 -3.66 10.06
C THR A 32 -1.66 -4.21 9.03
N GLY A 33 -1.93 -3.97 7.75
CA GLY A 33 -1.13 -4.49 6.65
C GLY A 33 -2.01 -4.90 5.47
N SER A 34 -1.53 -5.82 4.65
CA SER A 34 -2.11 -6.05 3.32
C SER A 34 -3.06 -7.25 3.23
N PHE A 35 -3.14 -8.07 4.28
CA PHE A 35 -4.00 -9.25 4.33
C PHE A 35 -5.49 -8.88 4.29
N ASN A 36 -6.21 -9.47 3.34
CA ASN A 36 -7.65 -9.63 3.45
C ASN A 36 -7.98 -10.87 4.30
N LEU A 37 -9.20 -10.97 4.82
CA LEU A 37 -9.67 -12.15 5.55
C LEU A 37 -10.00 -13.29 4.58
N ILE A 38 -8.95 -13.95 4.09
CA ILE A 38 -9.02 -15.05 3.10
C ILE A 38 -8.06 -16.17 3.49
N ASP A 39 -8.34 -17.40 3.06
CA ASP A 39 -7.34 -18.47 3.02
C ASP A 39 -6.65 -18.44 1.64
N PRO A 40 -5.35 -18.10 1.56
CA PRO A 40 -4.62 -18.06 0.29
C PRO A 40 -4.62 -19.37 -0.50
N ARG A 41 -4.85 -20.52 0.16
CA ARG A 41 -4.92 -21.84 -0.49
C ARG A 41 -6.21 -22.06 -1.28
N HIS A 42 -7.26 -21.32 -0.95
CA HIS A 42 -8.60 -21.52 -1.50
C HIS A 42 -9.11 -20.30 -2.26
N PHE A 43 -8.64 -19.11 -1.90
CA PHE A 43 -9.10 -17.88 -2.52
C PHE A 43 -8.57 -17.71 -3.95
N LYS A 44 -9.47 -17.50 -4.91
CA LYS A 44 -9.18 -17.15 -6.31
C LYS A 44 -8.12 -18.04 -7.01
N GLN A 45 -8.09 -19.34 -6.72
CA GLN A 45 -7.12 -20.25 -7.35
C GLN A 45 -7.27 -20.31 -8.88
N ASP A 46 -8.50 -20.14 -9.39
CA ASP A 46 -8.80 -20.12 -10.84
C ASP A 46 -8.28 -18.87 -11.56
N ALA A 47 -7.81 -17.85 -10.85
CA ALA A 47 -7.27 -16.62 -11.46
C ALA A 47 -5.85 -16.82 -12.04
N GLY A 48 -5.21 -17.99 -11.81
CA GLY A 48 -3.90 -18.32 -12.38
C GLY A 48 -2.73 -17.53 -11.79
N VAL A 49 -2.93 -16.89 -10.63
CA VAL A 49 -1.95 -16.05 -9.93
C VAL A 49 -1.22 -16.76 -8.78
N GLY A 50 -1.68 -17.95 -8.39
CA GLY A 50 -1.16 -18.67 -7.21
C GLY A 50 -1.69 -18.13 -5.89
N GLU A 51 -1.05 -18.52 -4.79
CA GLU A 51 -1.41 -18.04 -3.45
C GLU A 51 -1.10 -16.55 -3.29
N TRP A 52 -1.90 -15.87 -2.47
CA TRP A 52 -1.68 -14.48 -2.11
C TRP A 52 -0.59 -14.40 -1.04
N VAL A 53 0.45 -13.61 -1.31
CA VAL A 53 1.58 -13.38 -0.41
C VAL A 53 1.46 -11.97 0.15
N ASP A 54 1.06 -11.88 1.42
CA ASP A 54 0.79 -10.62 2.11
C ASP A 54 1.66 -10.47 3.37
N MET A 55 1.58 -9.31 4.02
CA MET A 55 2.25 -9.04 5.28
C MET A 55 1.32 -8.31 6.25
N MET A 56 1.33 -8.72 7.51
CA MET A 56 0.67 -8.03 8.62
C MET A 56 1.68 -7.63 9.66
N MET A 57 1.46 -6.48 10.27
CA MET A 57 2.22 -5.99 11.41
C MET A 57 1.36 -6.06 12.66
N ARG A 58 1.90 -6.64 13.72
CA ARG A 58 1.33 -6.58 15.06
C ARG A 58 1.93 -5.40 15.80
N CYS A 59 1.08 -4.54 16.34
CA CYS A 59 1.48 -3.35 17.06
C CYS A 59 0.99 -3.38 18.52
N ARG A 60 1.80 -2.82 19.41
CA ARG A 60 1.46 -2.48 20.80
C ARG A 60 1.93 -1.04 21.06
N GLY A 61 1.41 -0.41 22.09
CA GLY A 61 1.74 0.98 22.42
C GLY A 61 0.69 1.98 21.94
N THR A 62 1.07 3.26 21.87
CA THR A 62 0.17 4.38 21.57
C THR A 62 -0.40 4.34 20.17
N VAL A 63 0.36 3.81 19.20
CA VAL A 63 -0.07 3.61 17.80
C VAL A 63 -1.38 2.80 17.66
N VAL A 64 -1.69 1.95 18.64
CA VAL A 64 -2.95 1.19 18.69
C VAL A 64 -4.15 2.12 18.91
N LEU A 65 -4.01 3.19 19.70
CA LEU A 65 -5.07 4.17 19.90
C LEU A 65 -5.28 5.03 18.65
N GLU A 66 -4.21 5.36 17.93
CA GLU A 66 -4.30 6.03 16.63
C GLU A 66 -5.06 5.16 15.62
N MET A 67 -4.74 3.87 15.52
CA MET A 67 -5.49 2.92 14.69
C MET A 67 -6.94 2.76 15.15
N ALA A 68 -7.20 2.77 16.46
CA ALA A 68 -8.55 2.74 17.01
C ALA A 68 -9.36 3.98 16.66
N ALA A 69 -8.76 5.16 16.73
CA ALA A 69 -9.41 6.40 16.30
C ALA A 69 -9.81 6.34 14.81
N VAL A 70 -8.94 5.83 13.94
CA VAL A 70 -9.26 5.62 12.51
C VAL A 70 -10.40 4.63 12.35
N PHE A 71 -10.39 3.51 13.08
CA PHE A 71 -11.45 2.51 13.03
C PHE A 71 -12.81 3.06 13.50
N TYR A 72 -12.84 3.75 14.65
CA TYR A 72 -14.07 4.35 15.17
C TYR A 72 -14.61 5.44 14.25
N ALA A 73 -13.73 6.24 13.64
CA ALA A 73 -14.13 7.22 12.63
C ALA A 73 -14.79 6.54 11.42
N ASP A 74 -14.24 5.42 10.95
CA ASP A 74 -14.85 4.64 9.85
C ASP A 74 -16.23 4.12 10.24
N VAL A 75 -16.38 3.51 11.42
CA VAL A 75 -17.67 3.00 11.89
C VAL A 75 -18.71 4.11 12.01
N ALA A 76 -18.32 5.27 12.55
CA ALA A 76 -19.21 6.39 12.82
C ALA A 76 -19.79 7.04 11.55
N VAL A 77 -19.07 7.01 10.41
CA VAL A 77 -19.53 7.63 9.16
C VAL A 77 -20.36 6.70 8.27
N GLU A 78 -20.47 5.42 8.61
CA GLU A 78 -21.24 4.45 7.82
C GLU A 78 -22.76 4.61 8.03
N ALA A 79 -23.21 4.98 9.23
CA ALA A 79 -24.62 5.24 9.54
C ALA A 79 -24.77 6.19 10.74
N ASP A 80 -25.84 7.00 10.75
CA ASP A 80 -26.11 7.95 11.83
C ASP A 80 -26.26 7.26 13.20
N GLU A 81 -26.82 6.05 13.24
CA GLU A 81 -26.96 5.24 14.46
C GLU A 81 -25.59 4.84 15.02
N HIS A 82 -24.62 4.54 14.15
CA HIS A 82 -23.27 4.19 14.57
C HIS A 82 -22.53 5.35 15.23
N LEU A 83 -22.83 6.60 14.85
CA LEU A 83 -22.21 7.77 15.49
C LEU A 83 -22.56 7.82 16.98
N ALA A 84 -23.82 7.54 17.33
CA ALA A 84 -24.25 7.50 18.72
C ALA A 84 -23.60 6.33 19.48
N GLU A 85 -23.51 5.15 18.86
CA GLU A 85 -22.85 3.98 19.44
C GLU A 85 -21.35 4.20 19.67
N VAL A 86 -20.63 4.70 18.67
CA VAL A 86 -19.21 5.04 18.77
C VAL A 86 -18.96 6.07 19.86
N ARG A 87 -19.83 7.08 19.98
CA ARG A 87 -19.75 8.08 21.06
C ARG A 87 -19.86 7.42 22.43
N GLN A 88 -20.83 6.51 22.62
CA GLN A 88 -20.99 5.78 23.88
C GLN A 88 -19.79 4.88 24.19
N GLU A 89 -19.22 4.21 23.18
CA GLU A 89 -18.02 3.38 23.37
C GLU A 89 -16.79 4.22 23.74
N ILE A 90 -16.62 5.39 23.12
CA ILE A 90 -15.55 6.33 23.49
C ILE A 90 -15.74 6.86 24.92
N GLU A 91 -16.97 7.22 25.31
CA GLU A 91 -17.29 7.66 26.68
C GLU A 91 -16.95 6.58 27.72
N LYS A 92 -17.23 5.30 27.44
CA LYS A 92 -16.84 4.17 28.31
C LYS A 92 -15.33 3.98 28.42
N LEU A 93 -14.57 4.43 27.42
CA LEU A 93 -13.11 4.35 27.40
C LEU A 93 -12.46 5.52 28.11
N ASP A 94 -13.13 6.67 28.27
CA ASP A 94 -12.54 7.91 28.79
C ASP A 94 -11.88 7.71 30.16
N ASP A 95 -12.58 7.04 31.08
CA ASP A 95 -12.06 6.69 32.41
C ASP A 95 -10.83 5.75 32.36
N LYS A 96 -10.70 4.96 31.29
CA LYS A 96 -9.63 3.96 31.10
C LYS A 96 -8.45 4.51 30.29
N ILE A 97 -8.60 5.64 29.58
CA ILE A 97 -7.54 6.22 28.74
C ILE A 97 -6.25 6.46 29.53
N PRO A 98 -6.27 7.04 30.75
CA PRO A 98 -5.03 7.26 31.51
C PRO A 98 -4.25 5.97 31.80
N GLU A 99 -4.94 4.91 32.20
CA GLU A 99 -4.35 3.59 32.46
C GLU A 99 -3.81 2.95 31.17
N LEU A 100 -4.61 2.98 30.10
CA LEU A 100 -4.21 2.47 28.79
C LEU A 100 -2.96 3.18 28.27
N LEU A 101 -2.89 4.51 28.38
CA LEU A 101 -1.72 5.30 27.98
C LEU A 101 -0.49 4.94 28.82
N ALA A 102 -0.64 4.73 30.12
CA ALA A 102 0.45 4.31 30.99
C ALA A 102 1.02 2.93 30.56
N LEU A 103 0.15 1.93 30.35
CA LEU A 103 0.54 0.60 29.88
C LEU A 103 1.21 0.66 28.48
N LYS A 104 0.70 1.51 27.60
CA LYS A 104 1.18 1.67 26.23
C LYS A 104 2.55 2.33 26.15
N ARG A 105 2.82 3.33 26.99
CA ARG A 105 4.15 3.97 27.08
C ARG A 105 5.25 2.99 27.51
N GLN A 106 4.90 1.85 28.10
CA GLN A 106 5.84 0.80 28.47
C GLN A 106 6.07 -0.23 27.35
N SER A 107 5.37 -0.13 26.20
CA SER A 107 5.35 -1.17 25.14
C SER A 107 6.55 -1.14 24.17
N GLY A 108 7.69 -0.57 24.58
CA GLY A 108 8.92 -0.49 23.79
C GLY A 108 9.22 0.92 23.29
N THR A 109 10.27 1.04 22.47
CA THR A 109 10.83 2.32 22.01
C THR A 109 10.66 2.56 20.51
N ALA A 110 9.99 1.64 19.79
CA ALA A 110 9.80 1.78 18.35
C ALA A 110 8.91 2.99 18.06
N VAL A 111 9.38 3.87 17.17
CA VAL A 111 8.65 5.06 16.75
C VAL A 111 7.92 4.76 15.45
N ALA A 112 6.60 4.85 15.49
CA ALA A 112 5.72 4.72 14.33
C ALA A 112 4.56 5.71 14.43
N GLN A 113 4.08 6.17 13.28
CA GLN A 113 2.95 7.09 13.15
C GLN A 113 1.91 6.50 12.21
N VAL A 114 0.64 6.55 12.59
CA VAL A 114 -0.47 6.20 11.70
C VAL A 114 -0.76 7.37 10.76
N ILE A 115 -0.78 7.08 9.45
CA ILE A 115 -1.18 8.01 8.40
C ILE A 115 -2.41 7.41 7.72
N PRO A 116 -3.63 7.86 8.06
CA PRO A 116 -4.84 7.51 7.32
C PRO A 116 -4.97 8.41 6.07
N SER A 117 -5.61 7.90 5.03
CA SER A 117 -6.15 8.73 3.94
C SER A 117 -7.63 8.44 3.74
N ALA A 118 -8.39 9.46 3.41
CA ALA A 118 -9.78 9.33 3.00
C ALA A 118 -10.07 10.23 1.79
N PRO A 119 -11.07 9.89 0.98
CA PRO A 119 -11.55 10.76 -0.09
C PRO A 119 -11.96 12.13 0.45
N ASP A 120 -11.82 13.17 -0.38
CA ASP A 120 -12.20 14.55 -0.06
C ASP A 120 -11.45 15.20 1.13
N GLN A 121 -10.35 14.58 1.60
CA GLN A 121 -9.35 15.29 2.41
C GLN A 121 -8.62 16.33 1.58
N SER A 122 -8.26 17.47 2.18
CA SER A 122 -7.59 18.58 1.49
C SER A 122 -6.28 18.17 0.83
N ASP A 123 -5.54 17.28 1.49
CA ASP A 123 -4.18 16.90 1.11
C ASP A 123 -4.03 15.36 1.10
N PRO A 124 -3.47 14.76 0.05
CA PRO A 124 -3.24 13.32 -0.04
C PRO A 124 -2.00 12.92 0.76
N VAL A 125 -2.07 12.99 2.09
CA VAL A 125 -0.92 12.89 3.02
C VAL A 125 -0.05 11.66 2.79
N ILE A 126 -0.64 10.47 2.62
CA ILE A 126 0.12 9.23 2.35
C ILE A 126 0.93 9.37 1.06
N TYR A 127 0.31 9.92 0.02
CA TYR A 127 0.93 10.08 -1.29
C TYR A 127 2.10 11.06 -1.26
N GLU A 128 1.90 12.22 -0.64
CA GLU A 128 2.96 13.22 -0.44
C GLU A 128 4.11 12.66 0.39
N THR A 129 3.80 11.89 1.45
CA THR A 129 4.82 11.23 2.27
C THR A 129 5.67 10.27 1.44
N ILE A 130 5.07 9.48 0.55
CA ILE A 130 5.79 8.58 -0.36
C ILE A 130 6.72 9.38 -1.29
N VAL A 131 6.19 10.43 -1.94
CA VAL A 131 6.94 11.25 -2.89
C VAL A 131 8.11 11.97 -2.19
N CYS A 132 7.86 12.57 -1.03
CA CYS A 132 8.90 13.21 -0.21
C CYS A 132 9.98 12.22 0.23
N ALA A 133 9.60 11.02 0.67
CA ALA A 133 10.56 9.99 1.09
C ALA A 133 11.47 9.55 -0.08
N ILE A 134 10.91 9.37 -1.28
CA ILE A 134 11.68 9.02 -2.49
C ILE A 134 12.64 10.16 -2.88
N HIS A 135 12.17 11.41 -2.81
CA HIS A 135 13.02 12.56 -3.09
C HIS A 135 14.16 12.71 -2.07
N ALA A 136 13.88 12.46 -0.78
CA ALA A 136 14.86 12.55 0.31
C ALA A 136 15.89 11.40 0.32
N ALA A 137 15.59 10.27 -0.34
CA ALA A 137 16.45 9.09 -0.35
C ALA A 137 17.89 9.39 -0.80
N LYS A 138 18.87 8.84 -0.09
CA LYS A 138 20.30 9.05 -0.34
C LYS A 138 20.99 7.84 -0.95
N THR A 139 20.54 6.63 -0.61
CA THR A 139 21.25 5.38 -0.91
C THR A 139 20.36 4.36 -1.63
N ARG A 140 19.15 4.10 -1.14
CA ARG A 140 18.29 3.04 -1.68
C ARG A 140 16.81 3.31 -1.40
N VAL A 141 15.97 2.94 -2.38
CA VAL A 141 14.52 2.87 -2.24
C VAL A 141 14.07 1.48 -2.70
N THR A 142 13.38 0.73 -1.84
CA THR A 142 12.80 -0.57 -2.21
C THR A 142 11.30 -0.54 -1.98
N ILE A 143 10.53 -0.75 -3.05
CA ILE A 143 9.07 -0.73 -3.03
C ILE A 143 8.55 -2.12 -3.39
N THR A 144 7.58 -2.62 -2.63
CA THR A 144 6.78 -3.79 -2.96
C THR A 144 5.33 -3.37 -3.09
N THR A 145 4.69 -3.70 -4.21
CA THR A 145 3.27 -3.39 -4.46
C THR A 145 2.69 -4.37 -5.47
N PRO A 146 1.42 -4.83 -5.32
CA PRO A 146 0.78 -5.69 -6.31
C PRO A 146 0.45 -4.94 -7.61
N TYR A 147 0.09 -3.66 -7.47
CA TYR A 147 -0.35 -2.80 -8.56
C TYR A 147 0.53 -1.56 -8.59
N PHE A 148 1.03 -1.26 -9.78
CA PHE A 148 1.95 -0.14 -10.00
C PHE A 148 1.50 0.59 -11.26
N VAL A 149 0.71 1.65 -11.05
CA VAL A 149 0.17 2.51 -12.11
C VAL A 149 0.38 3.96 -11.65
N PRO A 150 1.63 4.45 -11.67
CA PRO A 150 1.98 5.76 -11.15
C PRO A 150 1.44 6.90 -12.05
N ASP A 151 1.25 8.07 -11.46
CA ASP A 151 1.17 9.33 -12.21
C ASP A 151 2.57 9.86 -12.57
N GLU A 152 2.61 11.06 -13.16
CA GLU A 152 3.87 11.71 -13.51
C GLU A 152 4.68 12.18 -12.29
N LEU A 153 4.04 12.51 -11.16
CA LEU A 153 4.74 12.95 -9.95
C LEU A 153 5.54 11.78 -9.33
N LEU A 154 4.90 10.65 -9.07
CA LEU A 154 5.58 9.46 -8.54
C LEU A 154 6.62 8.91 -9.53
N LEU A 155 6.30 8.91 -10.82
CA LEU A 155 7.23 8.49 -11.86
C LEU A 155 8.47 9.40 -11.92
N THR A 156 8.28 10.72 -11.76
CA THR A 156 9.38 11.68 -11.69
C THR A 156 10.21 11.49 -10.43
N ALA A 157 9.59 11.28 -9.26
CA ALA A 157 10.30 10.99 -8.02
C ALA A 157 11.21 9.76 -8.17
N LEU A 158 10.68 8.64 -8.67
CA LEU A 158 11.44 7.40 -8.87
C LEU A 158 12.58 7.56 -9.88
N THR A 159 12.30 8.17 -11.03
CA THR A 159 13.31 8.32 -12.09
C THR A 159 14.39 9.33 -11.74
N THR A 160 14.06 10.40 -11.02
CA THR A 160 15.06 11.38 -10.55
C THR A 160 15.92 10.82 -9.42
N ALA A 161 15.35 10.04 -8.50
CA ALA A 161 16.13 9.32 -7.49
C ALA A 161 17.14 8.37 -8.14
N ALA A 162 16.71 7.54 -9.09
CA ALA A 162 17.60 6.62 -9.81
C ALA A 162 18.71 7.37 -10.57
N LYS A 163 18.38 8.46 -11.27
CA LYS A 163 19.37 9.30 -11.98
C LYS A 163 20.37 9.99 -11.04
N ARG A 164 19.99 10.24 -9.78
CA ARG A 164 20.87 10.78 -8.73
C ARG A 164 21.83 9.71 -8.18
N GLY A 165 21.69 8.45 -8.58
CA GLY A 165 22.51 7.33 -8.11
C GLY A 165 21.92 6.55 -6.94
N VAL A 166 20.68 6.85 -6.53
CA VAL A 166 19.96 6.05 -5.53
C VAL A 166 19.60 4.69 -6.14
N ASP A 167 19.83 3.60 -5.41
CA ASP A 167 19.45 2.26 -5.85
C ASP A 167 17.93 2.06 -5.70
N VAL A 168 17.17 2.28 -6.78
CA VAL A 168 15.71 2.14 -6.78
C VAL A 168 15.30 0.75 -7.27
N VAL A 169 14.60 -0.01 -6.43
CA VAL A 169 14.12 -1.36 -6.70
C VAL A 169 12.60 -1.43 -6.53
N LEU A 170 11.90 -1.83 -7.60
CA LEU A 170 10.47 -2.13 -7.59
C LEU A 170 10.28 -3.65 -7.63
N ILE A 171 9.61 -4.20 -6.62
CA ILE A 171 9.23 -5.60 -6.51
C ILE A 171 7.74 -5.71 -6.83
N LEU A 172 7.43 -6.33 -7.96
CA LEU A 172 6.07 -6.49 -8.48
C LEU A 172 5.77 -7.98 -8.67
N PRO A 173 4.54 -8.45 -8.51
CA PRO A 173 4.18 -9.81 -8.88
C PRO A 173 4.31 -10.01 -10.40
N GLU A 174 4.78 -11.19 -10.83
CA GLU A 174 4.88 -11.53 -12.25
C GLU A 174 3.49 -11.64 -12.91
N LYS A 175 2.53 -12.13 -12.13
CA LYS A 175 1.12 -12.34 -12.52
C LYS A 175 0.23 -11.56 -11.55
N VAL A 176 -0.77 -10.88 -12.10
CA VAL A 176 -1.81 -10.15 -11.36
C VAL A 176 -3.18 -10.63 -11.81
N ASP A 177 -4.19 -10.50 -10.97
CA ASP A 177 -5.56 -10.94 -11.24
C ASP A 177 -6.35 -9.95 -12.12
N SER A 178 -5.76 -8.78 -12.42
CA SER A 178 -6.31 -7.78 -13.33
C SER A 178 -5.45 -7.62 -14.59
N PHE A 179 -5.98 -8.06 -15.74
CA PHE A 179 -5.32 -7.88 -17.04
C PHE A 179 -5.05 -6.41 -17.38
N LEU A 180 -6.01 -5.52 -17.09
CA LEU A 180 -5.90 -4.11 -17.42
C LEU A 180 -4.76 -3.46 -16.62
N VAL A 181 -4.68 -3.72 -15.32
CA VAL A 181 -3.60 -3.22 -14.45
C VAL A 181 -2.25 -3.79 -14.89
N ARG A 182 -2.20 -5.07 -15.31
CA ARG A 182 -0.98 -5.69 -15.83
C ARG A 182 -0.39 -4.91 -17.00
N TRP A 183 -1.22 -4.52 -17.97
CA TRP A 183 -0.77 -3.80 -19.16
C TRP A 183 -0.49 -2.33 -18.87
N ALA A 184 -1.31 -1.68 -18.03
CA ALA A 184 -1.08 -0.32 -17.58
C ALA A 184 0.30 -0.18 -16.92
N SER A 185 0.63 -1.09 -16.00
CA SER A 185 1.92 -1.08 -15.30
C SER A 185 3.11 -1.17 -16.25
N ARG A 186 3.02 -2.06 -17.25
CA ARG A 186 4.09 -2.31 -18.23
C ARG A 186 4.37 -1.12 -19.14
N ALA A 187 3.38 -0.25 -19.37
CA ALA A 187 3.57 1.00 -20.13
C ALA A 187 4.64 1.92 -19.52
N TYR A 188 4.85 1.85 -18.20
CA TYR A 188 5.81 2.68 -17.47
C TYR A 188 7.22 2.08 -17.41
N TYR A 189 7.37 0.78 -17.68
CA TYR A 189 8.65 0.08 -17.54
C TYR A 189 9.76 0.67 -18.41
N PRO A 190 9.55 1.05 -19.69
CA PRO A 190 10.62 1.65 -20.50
C PRO A 190 11.26 2.89 -19.86
N LYS A 191 10.44 3.82 -19.34
CA LYS A 191 10.91 5.09 -18.73
C LYS A 191 11.66 4.81 -17.42
N LEU A 192 11.18 3.87 -16.61
CA LEU A 192 11.82 3.45 -15.36
C LEU A 192 13.17 2.76 -15.61
N LEU A 193 13.18 1.75 -16.49
CA LEU A 193 14.38 0.99 -16.83
C LEU A 193 15.46 1.88 -17.45
N ALA A 194 15.08 2.82 -18.32
CA ALA A 194 16.01 3.80 -18.91
C ALA A 194 16.62 4.75 -17.87
N ALA A 195 15.90 5.04 -16.78
CA ALA A 195 16.40 5.88 -15.69
C ALA A 195 17.29 5.11 -14.68
N GLY A 196 17.40 3.79 -14.82
CA GLY A 196 18.19 2.94 -13.91
C GLY A 196 17.38 2.27 -12.79
N VAL A 197 16.06 2.40 -12.79
CA VAL A 197 15.19 1.69 -11.83
C VAL A 197 15.21 0.19 -12.12
N LYS A 198 15.43 -0.63 -11.09
CA LYS A 198 15.42 -2.09 -11.20
C LYS A 198 14.02 -2.61 -10.93
N ILE A 199 13.47 -3.37 -11.88
CA ILE A 199 12.15 -4.00 -11.73
C ILE A 199 12.35 -5.50 -11.54
N ALA A 200 11.94 -6.02 -10.40
CA ALA A 200 11.99 -7.43 -10.02
C ALA A 200 10.56 -8.01 -10.06
N LEU A 201 10.37 -9.08 -10.84
CA LEU A 201 9.10 -9.79 -10.96
C LEU A 201 9.10 -11.03 -10.07
N PHE A 202 8.31 -11.02 -9.00
CA PHE A 202 8.13 -12.11 -8.05
C PHE A 202 7.28 -13.23 -8.64
N HIS A 203 7.73 -14.48 -8.48
CA HIS A 203 7.08 -15.65 -9.10
C HIS A 203 6.42 -16.63 -8.11
N GLY A 204 6.53 -16.38 -6.79
CA GLY A 204 5.99 -17.26 -5.74
C GLY A 204 4.49 -17.12 -5.46
N GLY A 205 3.73 -16.42 -6.31
CA GLY A 205 2.30 -16.14 -6.12
C GLY A 205 1.94 -14.69 -6.41
N LEU A 206 0.75 -14.26 -5.97
CA LEU A 206 0.35 -12.86 -6.02
C LEU A 206 0.94 -12.12 -4.82
N LEU A 207 2.10 -11.49 -5.01
CA LEU A 207 2.69 -10.60 -4.02
C LEU A 207 1.83 -9.36 -3.84
N HIS A 208 1.14 -9.29 -2.71
CA HIS A 208 0.14 -8.28 -2.39
C HIS A 208 0.54 -7.40 -1.20
N ALA A 209 1.72 -7.61 -0.62
CA ALA A 209 2.34 -6.68 0.33
C ALA A 209 2.49 -5.26 -0.26
N LYS A 210 2.22 -4.23 0.55
CA LYS A 210 2.48 -2.82 0.21
C LYS A 210 3.49 -2.23 1.19
N THR A 211 4.73 -2.14 0.74
CA THR A 211 5.84 -1.68 1.57
C THR A 211 6.76 -0.76 0.78
N LEU A 212 7.29 0.25 1.44
CA LEU A 212 8.35 1.11 0.93
C LEU A 212 9.41 1.24 2.01
N VAL A 213 10.66 0.96 1.68
CA VAL A 213 11.81 1.14 2.57
C VAL A 213 12.76 2.12 1.92
N VAL A 214 13.17 3.14 2.67
CA VAL A 214 14.13 4.17 2.23
C VAL A 214 15.34 4.10 3.14
N ASP A 215 16.52 4.03 2.53
CA ASP A 215 17.84 4.05 3.16
C ASP A 215 18.12 3.03 4.29
N GLY A 216 17.15 2.14 4.56
CA GLY A 216 17.23 1.12 5.62
C GLY A 216 16.88 1.64 7.02
N ASP A 217 16.44 2.89 7.15
CA ASP A 217 16.08 3.54 8.42
C ASP A 217 14.65 4.10 8.45
N TYR A 218 13.97 4.20 7.31
CA TYR A 218 12.57 4.58 7.20
C TYR A 218 11.76 3.54 6.42
N ALA A 219 10.55 3.26 6.87
CA ALA A 219 9.59 2.48 6.11
C ALA A 219 8.17 3.04 6.14
N LEU A 220 7.46 2.91 5.02
CA LEU A 220 6.01 2.95 4.97
C LEU A 220 5.48 1.54 4.79
N PHE A 221 4.52 1.16 5.63
CA PHE A 221 3.91 -0.15 5.66
C PHE A 221 2.39 -0.02 5.82
N GLY A 222 1.58 -0.66 4.97
CA GLY A 222 0.12 -0.54 5.13
C GLY A 222 -0.69 -1.13 4.00
N THR A 223 -1.77 -0.43 3.66
CA THR A 223 -2.78 -0.88 2.69
C THR A 223 -2.65 -0.24 1.31
N VAL A 224 -1.97 0.90 1.22
CA VAL A 224 -1.89 1.75 0.02
C VAL A 224 -1.10 1.08 -1.11
N ASN A 225 -1.72 0.88 -2.27
CA ASN A 225 -0.97 0.48 -3.47
C ASN A 225 -0.32 1.70 -4.15
N MET A 226 0.58 1.45 -5.10
CA MET A 226 1.21 2.52 -5.90
C MET A 226 0.38 2.82 -7.16
N ASP A 227 -0.89 3.21 -6.96
CA ASP A 227 -1.85 3.57 -8.01
C ASP A 227 -2.76 4.74 -7.59
N MET A 228 -3.35 5.39 -8.59
CA MET A 228 -4.14 6.61 -8.40
C MET A 228 -5.37 6.40 -7.53
N ARG A 229 -6.03 5.25 -7.66
CA ARG A 229 -7.19 4.93 -6.82
C ARG A 229 -6.81 4.86 -5.35
N SER A 230 -5.70 4.21 -5.02
CA SER A 230 -5.23 4.09 -3.63
C SER A 230 -4.79 5.44 -3.06
N PHE A 231 -4.24 6.33 -3.90
CA PHE A 231 -3.82 7.66 -3.44
C PHE A 231 -4.97 8.65 -3.24
N PHE A 232 -6.04 8.58 -4.05
CA PHE A 232 -7.05 9.65 -4.11
C PHE A 232 -8.49 9.23 -3.83
N LEU A 233 -8.85 7.94 -4.01
CA LEU A 233 -10.23 7.47 -3.97
C LEU A 233 -10.52 6.42 -2.89
N ASN A 234 -9.53 5.64 -2.48
CA ASN A 234 -9.72 4.65 -1.43
C ASN A 234 -9.46 5.28 -0.05
N LEU A 235 -10.16 4.77 0.96
CA LEU A 235 -9.69 4.95 2.32
C LEU A 235 -8.53 3.98 2.55
N GLU A 236 -7.35 4.49 2.88
CA GLU A 236 -6.15 3.71 3.15
C GLU A 236 -5.60 4.03 4.55
N ILE A 237 -4.73 3.14 5.04
CA ILE A 237 -4.00 3.33 6.29
C ILE A 237 -2.55 2.86 6.09
N SER A 238 -1.61 3.69 6.50
CA SER A 238 -0.18 3.38 6.49
C SER A 238 0.45 3.67 7.85
N LEU A 239 1.52 2.94 8.17
CA LEU A 239 2.42 3.20 9.27
C LEU A 239 3.71 3.77 8.69
N ALA A 240 4.04 5.00 9.07
CA ALA A 240 5.39 5.55 8.90
C ALA A 240 6.24 5.09 10.09
N ILE A 241 7.32 4.37 9.81
CA ILE A 241 8.12 3.65 10.82
C ILE A 241 9.56 4.17 10.75
N TYR A 242 10.08 4.58 11.91
CA TYR A 242 11.42 5.14 12.07
C TYR A 242 12.33 4.24 12.94
N ASP A 243 11.83 3.08 13.33
CA ASP A 243 12.56 2.11 14.15
C ASP A 243 13.41 1.17 13.28
N ALA A 244 14.73 1.26 13.42
CA ALA A 244 15.67 0.48 12.60
C ALA A 244 15.50 -1.06 12.74
N PRO A 245 15.28 -1.64 13.93
CA PRO A 245 14.90 -3.06 14.06
C PRO A 245 13.70 -3.46 13.19
N VAL A 246 12.58 -2.72 13.27
CA VAL A 246 11.37 -3.02 12.47
C VAL A 246 11.63 -2.83 10.97
N VAL A 247 12.31 -1.75 10.57
CA VAL A 247 12.66 -1.51 9.15
C VAL A 247 13.55 -2.63 8.60
N ARG A 248 14.45 -3.19 9.41
CA ARG A 248 15.25 -4.36 9.02
C ARG A 248 14.41 -5.61 8.79
N GLU A 249 13.35 -5.83 9.57
CA GLU A 249 12.45 -6.97 9.36
C GLU A 249 11.68 -6.85 8.04
N ILE A 250 11.14 -5.67 7.75
CA ILE A 250 10.50 -5.38 6.45
C ILE A 250 11.51 -5.59 5.32
N SER A 251 12.74 -5.08 5.48
CA SER A 251 13.81 -5.25 4.50
C SER A 251 14.21 -6.72 4.30
N ARG A 252 14.18 -7.56 5.35
CA ARG A 252 14.44 -9.00 5.24
C ARG A 252 13.36 -9.70 4.41
N ALA A 253 12.10 -9.35 4.60
CA ALA A 253 11.01 -9.87 3.79
C ALA A 253 11.14 -9.43 2.32
N GLN A 254 11.44 -8.15 2.05
CA GLN A 254 11.70 -7.67 0.69
C GLN A 254 12.88 -8.41 0.04
N LYS A 255 13.96 -8.68 0.79
CA LYS A 255 15.08 -9.50 0.30
C LYS A 255 14.66 -10.93 -0.01
N ALA A 256 13.76 -11.52 0.79
CA ALA A 256 13.22 -12.84 0.50
C ALA A 256 12.45 -12.83 -0.82
N TYR A 257 11.57 -11.84 -1.03
CA TYR A 257 10.85 -11.68 -2.30
C TYR A 257 11.80 -11.51 -3.49
N LEU A 258 12.90 -10.76 -3.33
CA LEU A 258 13.90 -10.58 -4.38
C LEU A 258 14.62 -11.87 -4.78
N ARG A 259 14.85 -12.81 -3.84
CA ARG A 259 15.42 -14.12 -4.17
C ARG A 259 14.48 -14.94 -5.06
N ASP A 260 13.18 -14.81 -4.81
CA ASP A 260 12.12 -15.44 -5.59
C ASP A 260 11.59 -14.48 -6.67
N SER A 261 12.48 -13.65 -7.23
CA SER A 261 12.15 -12.72 -8.31
C SER A 261 13.14 -12.80 -9.46
N ARG A 262 12.67 -12.43 -10.65
CA ARG A 262 13.53 -12.21 -11.82
C ARG A 262 13.57 -10.73 -12.20
N TYR A 263 14.76 -10.20 -12.43
CA TYR A 263 14.89 -8.82 -12.91
C TYR A 263 14.53 -8.71 -14.40
N ILE A 264 13.82 -7.63 -14.75
CA ILE A 264 13.56 -7.31 -16.15
C ILE A 264 14.84 -6.79 -16.80
N SER A 265 15.28 -7.47 -17.86
CA SER A 265 16.39 -7.02 -18.68
C SER A 265 15.94 -5.92 -19.63
N VAL A 266 16.59 -4.75 -19.56
CA VAL A 266 16.38 -3.63 -20.50
C VAL A 266 16.50 -4.08 -21.95
N LYS A 267 17.56 -4.85 -22.27
CA LYS A 267 17.81 -5.36 -23.63
C LYS A 267 16.69 -6.27 -24.11
N ARG A 268 16.17 -7.15 -23.25
CA ARG A 268 15.05 -8.03 -23.59
C ARG A 268 13.75 -7.25 -23.76
N TRP A 269 13.53 -6.23 -22.92
CA TRP A 269 12.34 -5.40 -22.97
C TRP A 269 12.22 -4.60 -24.27
N GLN A 270 13.35 -4.07 -24.75
CA GLN A 270 13.44 -3.33 -26.01
C GLN A 270 13.24 -4.19 -27.27
N LYS A 271 13.47 -5.50 -27.18
CA LYS A 271 13.30 -6.45 -28.29
C LYS A 271 11.86 -6.95 -28.47
N ARG A 272 10.91 -6.49 -27.66
CA ARG A 272 9.50 -6.90 -27.77
C ARG A 272 8.87 -6.33 -29.03
N GLU A 273 7.88 -7.04 -29.57
CA GLU A 273 7.12 -6.58 -30.72
C GLU A 273 6.43 -5.24 -30.42
N ARG A 274 6.49 -4.32 -31.36
CA ARG A 274 5.96 -2.95 -31.21
C ARG A 274 4.46 -2.90 -30.93
N ILE A 275 3.71 -3.94 -31.33
CA ILE A 275 2.28 -4.05 -31.09
C ILE A 275 1.93 -4.03 -29.59
N TRP A 276 2.78 -4.62 -28.74
CA TRP A 276 2.58 -4.59 -27.29
C TRP A 276 2.73 -3.19 -26.71
N GLY A 277 3.60 -2.35 -27.31
CA GLY A 277 3.72 -0.94 -26.93
C GLY A 277 2.45 -0.15 -27.26
N LEU A 278 1.76 -0.47 -28.36
CA LEU A 278 0.47 0.15 -28.68
C LEU A 278 -0.60 -0.23 -27.65
N VAL A 279 -0.73 -1.53 -27.34
CA VAL A 279 -1.68 -2.03 -26.33
C VAL A 279 -1.43 -1.39 -24.96
N GLU A 280 -0.17 -1.35 -24.52
CA GLU A 280 0.23 -0.73 -23.25
C GLU A 280 -0.15 0.77 -23.20
N ASN A 281 0.11 1.52 -24.28
CA ASN A 281 -0.23 2.94 -24.35
C ASN A 281 -1.74 3.19 -24.44
N THR A 282 -2.51 2.35 -25.12
CA THR A 282 -3.98 2.45 -25.16
C THR A 282 -4.57 2.18 -23.77
N VAL A 283 -4.09 1.13 -23.09
CA VAL A 283 -4.53 0.82 -21.73
C VAL A 283 -4.16 1.94 -20.75
N ARG A 284 -3.00 2.59 -20.95
CA ARG A 284 -2.57 3.73 -20.14
C ARG A 284 -3.59 4.88 -20.12
N LEU A 285 -4.39 5.07 -21.17
CA LEU A 285 -5.45 6.10 -21.18
C LEU A 285 -6.53 5.87 -20.12
N PHE A 286 -6.69 4.62 -19.68
CA PHE A 286 -7.62 4.25 -18.61
C PHE A 286 -6.97 4.26 -17.21
N SER A 287 -5.68 4.63 -17.09
CA SER A 287 -4.96 4.67 -15.80
C SER A 287 -5.63 5.51 -14.71
N PRO A 288 -6.28 6.65 -15.00
CA PRO A 288 -7.01 7.40 -13.96
C PRO A 288 -8.19 6.63 -13.33
N LEU A 289 -8.69 5.59 -14.01
CA LEU A 289 -9.80 4.76 -13.55
C LEU A 289 -9.32 3.48 -12.85
N LEU A 290 -8.02 3.17 -12.91
CA LEU A 290 -7.37 1.92 -12.51
C LEU A 290 -6.71 1.96 -11.13
#